data_AF-A0A962DF65-F1
#
_entry.id   AF-A0A962DF65-F1
#
_cell.length_a   1.000
_cell.length_b   1.000
_cell.length_c   1.000
_cell.angle_alpha   90.00
_cell.angle_beta   90.00
_cell.angle_gamma   90.00
#
_symmetry.space_group_name_H-M   'P 1'
#
loop_
_entity.id
_entity.type
_entity.pdbx_description
1 polymer ?
#
loop_
_entity_poly.entity_id
_entity_poly.type
_entity_poly.pdbx_seq_one_letter_code
_entity_poly.pdbx_strand_id
1 'polypeptide(L)' 'MRDDENYRRECEAREWINRGYTSKPMVDQLIMRITEIRGKEAAEELRAEMRKQWRLKNDML' A
#
# COMPACT_ATOMS: atom_id res chain seq x y z
N MET A 1 15.16 8.01 13.28
CA MET A 1 15.76 7.23 12.18
C MET A 1 14.60 6.70 11.36
N ARG A 2 14.54 6.93 10.05
CA ARG A 2 13.47 6.37 9.23
C ARG A 2 13.80 4.88 9.08
N ASP A 3 13.01 3.99 9.67
CA ASP A 3 13.20 2.55 9.49
C ASP A 3 13.16 2.22 7.99
N ASP A 4 14.15 1.49 7.49
CA ASP A 4 14.25 1.10 6.09
C ASP A 4 12.98 0.35 5.62
N GLU A 5 12.30 -0.34 6.53
CA GLU A 5 11.03 -1.00 6.27
C GLU A 5 9.86 -0.04 6.09
N ASN A 6 9.83 1.06 6.84
CA ASN A 6 8.81 2.09 6.67
C ASN A 6 9.01 2.80 5.33
N TYR A 7 10.27 3.14 4.98
CA TYR A 7 10.57 3.73 3.68
C TYR A 7 10.21 2.78 2.53
N ARG A 8 10.53 1.49 2.62
CA ARG A 8 10.14 0.49 1.62
C ARG A 8 8.62 0.39 1.46
N ARG A 9 7.86 0.35 2.57
CA ARG A 9 6.40 0.29 2.54
C ARG A 9 5.78 1.53 1.89
N GLU A 10 6.29 2.72 2.19
CA GLU A 10 5.85 3.96 1.54
C GLU A 10 6.08 3.93 0.02
N CYS A 11 7.26 3.50 -0.42
CA CYS A 11 7.59 3.37 -1.84
C CYS A 11 6.69 2.36 -2.55
N GLU A 12 6.51 1.18 -1.95
CA GLU A 12 5.64 0.11 -2.47
C GLU A 12 4.18 0.60 -2.59
N ALA A 13 3.66 1.27 -1.56
CA ALA A 13 2.30 1.82 -1.58
C ALA A 13 2.10 2.85 -2.70
N ARG A 14 3.06 3.77 -2.89
CA ARG A 14 3.02 4.77 -3.96
C ARG A 14 3.07 4.13 -5.34
N GLU A 15 3.92 3.12 -5.51
CA GLU A 15 4.04 2.38 -6.76
C GLU A 15 2.71 1.72 -7.14
N TRP A 16 2.07 1.01 -6.21
CA TRP A 16 0.78 0.36 -6.48
C TRP A 16 -0.32 1.36 -6.84
N ILE A 17 -0.38 2.50 -6.12
CA ILE A 17 -1.32 3.58 -6.44
C ILE A 17 -1.07 4.13 -7.85
N ASN A 18 0.18 4.36 -8.24
CA ASN A 18 0.54 4.87 -9.56
C ASN A 18 0.27 3.84 -10.67
N ARG A 19 0.35 2.55 -10.36
CA ARG A 19 -0.08 1.45 -11.25
C ARG A 19 -1.60 1.29 -11.34
N GLY A 20 -2.38 2.08 -10.60
CA GLY A 20 -3.85 2.10 -10.67
C GLY A 20 -4.58 1.25 -9.64
N TYR A 21 -3.88 0.68 -8.64
CA TYR A 21 -4.50 -0.07 -7.55
C TYR A 21 -5.17 0.86 -6.53
N THR A 22 -6.28 1.46 -6.93
CA THR A 22 -6.95 2.56 -6.23
C THR A 22 -8.41 2.25 -5.93
N SER A 23 -9.02 1.31 -6.67
CA SER A 23 -10.35 0.81 -6.41
C SER A 23 -10.33 -0.31 -5.37
N LYS A 24 -11.41 -0.43 -4.59
CA LYS A 24 -11.56 -1.47 -3.57
C LYS A 24 -11.30 -2.89 -4.11
N PRO A 25 -11.85 -3.32 -5.27
CA PRO A 25 -11.60 -4.66 -5.79
C PRO A 25 -10.14 -4.92 -6.14
N MET A 26 -9.45 -3.93 -6.72
CA MET A 26 -8.03 -4.06 -7.08
C MET A 26 -7.14 -4.14 -5.85
N VAL A 27 -7.42 -3.29 -4.85
CA VAL A 27 -6.70 -3.32 -3.57
C VAL A 27 -6.95 -4.65 -2.85
N ASP A 28 -8.18 -5.14 -2.79
CA ASP A 28 -8.49 -6.41 -2.13
C ASP A 28 -7.74 -7.59 -2.80
N GLN A 29 -7.66 -7.63 -4.14
CA GLN A 29 -6.85 -8.63 -4.87
C GLN A 29 -5.35 -8.53 -4.53
N LEU A 30 -4.80 -7.32 -4.48
CA LEU A 30 -3.40 -7.10 -4.10
C LEU A 30 -3.14 -7.60 -2.67
N ILE A 31 -4.02 -7.28 -1.71
CA ILE A 31 -3.87 -7.70 -0.32
C ILE A 31 -3.95 -9.21 -0.18
N MET A 32 -4.83 -9.89 -0.92
CA MET A 32 -4.86 -11.36 -0.95
C MET A 32 -3.52 -11.94 -1.42
N ARG A 33 -2.99 -11.45 -2.54
CA ARG A 33 -1.67 -11.88 -3.06
C ARG A 33 -0.54 -11.65 -2.06
N ILE A 34 -0.50 -10.48 -1.43
CA ILE A 34 0.55 -10.15 -0.44
C ILE A 34 0.39 -11.01 0.82
N THR A 35 -0.85 -11.32 1.23
CA THR A 35 -1.12 -12.22 2.37
C THR A 35 -0.54 -13.60 2.12
N GLU A 36 -0.68 -14.14 0.90
CA GLU A 36 -0.15 -15.46 0.53
C GLU A 36 1.38 -15.49 0.52
N ILE A 37 2.05 -14.40 0.10
CA ILE A 37 3.51 -14.36 -0.07
C ILE A 37 4.23 -13.93 1.21
N ARG A 38 3.70 -12.93 1.91
CA ARG A 38 4.37 -12.20 3.02
C ARG A 38 3.61 -12.28 4.34
N GLY A 39 2.43 -12.91 4.36
CA GLY A 39 1.60 -13.02 5.55
C GLY A 39 0.63 -11.85 5.73
N LYS A 40 -0.37 -12.09 6.58
CA LYS A 40 -1.49 -11.16 6.83
C LYS A 40 -1.04 -9.82 7.41
N GLU A 41 -0.07 -9.83 8.32
CA GLU A 41 0.44 -8.62 8.96
C GLU A 41 1.05 -7.65 7.94
N ALA A 42 1.99 -8.13 7.13
CA ALA A 42 2.60 -7.34 6.06
C ALA A 42 1.57 -6.80 5.06
N ALA A 43 0.53 -7.58 4.76
CA ALA A 43 -0.54 -7.16 3.86
C ALA A 43 -1.40 -6.03 4.45
N GLU A 44 -1.79 -6.12 5.72
CA GLU A 44 -2.56 -5.05 6.39
C GLU A 44 -1.72 -3.78 6.59
N GLU A 45 -0.42 -3.91 6.87
CA GLU A 45 0.51 -2.78 6.92
C GLU A 45 0.59 -2.05 5.57
N LEU A 46 0.77 -2.79 4.47
CA LEU A 46 0.76 -2.21 3.13
C LEU A 46 -0.58 -1.53 2.83
N ARG A 47 -1.70 -2.15 3.19
CA ARG A 47 -3.03 -1.58 3.01
C ARG A 47 -3.22 -0.27 3.77
N ALA A 48 -2.72 -0.19 5.00
CA ALA A 48 -2.74 1.02 5.80
C ALA A 48 -1.92 2.14 5.14
N GLU A 49 -0.71 1.82 4.66
CA GLU A 49 0.16 2.78 3.99
C GLU A 49 -0.42 3.25 2.65
N MET A 50 -1.02 2.36 1.85
CA MET A 50 -1.74 2.73 0.63
C MET A 50 -2.88 3.72 0.91
N ARG A 51 -3.67 3.53 1.98
CA ARG A 51 -4.70 4.49 2.38
C ARG A 51 -4.13 5.85 2.74
N LYS A 52 -2.98 5.89 3.43
CA LYS A 52 -2.29 7.13 3.80
C LYS A 52 -1.78 7.86 2.56
N GLN A 53 -1.07 7.18 1.66
CA GLN A 53 -0.54 7.77 0.44
C GLN A 53 -1.65 8.21 -0.52
N TRP A 54 -2.77 7.48 -0.58
CA TRP A 54 -3.95 7.88 -1.35
C TRP A 54 -4.55 9.20 -0.85
N ARG A 55 -4.70 9.36 0.48
CA ARG A 55 -5.17 10.63 1.05
C ARG A 55 -4.22 11.77 0.72
N LEU A 56 -2.91 11.58 0.90
CA LEU A 56 -1.91 12.60 0.56
C LEU A 56 -1.95 13.01 -0.92
N LYS A 57 -2.19 12.05 -1.83
CA LYS A 57 -2.31 12.32 -3.27
C LYS A 57 -3.57 13.12 -3.62
N ASN A 58 -4.69 12.87 -2.95
CA ASN A 58 -5.96 13.57 -3.20
C ASN A 58 -6.08 14.89 -2.43
N ASP A 59 -5.34 15.09 -1.34
CA ASP A 59 -5.28 16.37 -0.60
C ASP A 59 -4.40 17.42 -1.32
N MET A 60 -3.55 16.97 -2.24
CA MET A 60 -2.76 17.81 -3.14
C MET A 60 -3.46 18.12 -4.48
N LEU A 61 -4.74 17.74 -4.64
CA LEU A 61 -5.53 17.89 -5.86
C LEU A 61 -6.70 18.86 -5.64
#